data_AF-A0A0E2Z5B3-F1
#
_entry.id   AF-A0A0E2Z5B3-F1
#
_cell.length_a   1.000
_cell.length_b   1.000
_cell.length_c   1.000
_cell.angle_alpha   90.00
_cell.angle_beta   90.00
_cell.angle_gamma   90.00
#
_symmetry.space_group_name_H-M   'P 1'
#
loop_
_entity.id
_entity.type
_entity.pdbx_description
1 polymer ?
#
loop_
_entity_poly.entity_id
_entity_poly.type
_entity_poly.pdbx_seq_one_letter_code
_entity_poly.pdbx_strand_id
1 'polypeptide(L)'
;MLDELPPYLHMAHTVPVGGGTLADVLLRAKTNPAWPWMPGLKGLDTLKSLALEQGRWREGTDGYLEKGPFPKEKTTVNITVQGTDRDTGEATLTLTPRHAGSNPQVHYSPQAQISMEDPVVSDLDNFRTQEATLYFLAVDPAGEHSTGEPVRWNNRLVIRHQVRTTAEGCKVELRVVPTAAILRFTLNGANPKKGQLYEGLFPAPPEGAILQVYARAGEAEAQETIKLSALGNNQPQINDGQPAYLRIPRLTIDTTEKTFNLIQAFREDDTTQFKGVQVIIGENEEAVILKFNARPVTAAVIEQSVRALRQAIGDDQASVQITIREGGHFRNGYELKRFAELCQLKLSPEVVLQ
;
A
#
# COMPACT_ATOMS: atom_id res chain seq x y z
N MET A 1 62.70 32.04 16.99
CA MET A 1 62.17 31.08 17.98
C MET A 1 60.85 31.65 18.49
N LEU A 2 59.79 31.54 17.68
CA LEU A 2 58.45 32.08 17.95
C LEU A 2 57.46 31.01 17.48
N ASP A 3 57.59 29.79 18.03
CA ASP A 3 56.96 28.60 17.46
C ASP A 3 56.26 27.72 18.49
N GLU A 4 55.88 28.28 19.63
CA GLU A 4 55.00 27.58 20.57
C GLU A 4 53.76 28.44 20.84
N LEU A 5 52.63 27.97 20.30
CA LEU A 5 51.32 28.48 20.64
C LEU A 5 51.07 28.27 22.14
N PRO A 6 50.45 29.24 22.84
CA PRO A 6 50.28 29.15 24.29
C PRO A 6 49.51 27.89 24.72
N PRO A 7 49.87 27.24 25.85
CA PRO A 7 49.31 25.95 26.25
C PRO A 7 47.79 25.97 26.53
N TYR A 8 47.19 27.14 26.73
CA TYR A 8 45.73 27.28 26.86
C TYR A 8 44.97 27.13 25.54
N LEU A 9 45.63 27.18 24.37
CA LEU A 9 44.98 26.91 23.09
C LEU A 9 44.53 25.44 22.98
N HIS A 10 45.20 24.52 23.68
CA HIS A 10 44.77 23.11 23.78
C HIS A 10 43.46 22.95 24.59
N MET A 11 43.08 23.97 25.36
CA MET A 11 41.81 24.03 26.10
C MET A 11 40.68 24.69 25.30
N ALA A 12 40.96 25.24 24.12
CA ALA A 12 39.96 25.82 23.23
C ALA A 12 39.29 24.72 22.38
N HIS A 13 38.44 23.90 23.01
CA HIS A 13 37.53 23.00 22.29
C HIS A 13 36.17 23.70 22.09
N THR A 14 35.67 23.70 20.86
CA THR A 14 34.28 24.06 20.59
C THR A 14 33.38 22.99 21.19
N VAL A 15 32.63 23.33 22.23
CA VAL A 15 31.64 22.43 22.80
C VAL A 15 30.52 22.23 21.77
N PRO A 16 30.14 20.99 21.43
CA PRO A 16 28.95 20.76 20.62
C PRO A 16 27.73 21.27 21.40
N VAL A 17 27.12 22.35 20.89
CA VAL A 17 25.85 22.86 21.43
C VAL A 17 24.76 21.92 20.94
N GLY A 18 24.26 21.04 21.81
CA GLY A 18 23.20 20.09 21.46
C GLY A 18 22.97 18.93 22.43
N GLY A 19 23.92 18.63 23.30
CA GLY A 19 23.78 17.59 24.33
C GLY A 19 23.41 18.15 25.71
N GLY A 20 22.36 17.61 26.32
CA GLY A 20 22.00 17.87 27.72
C GLY A 20 20.85 16.97 28.17
N THR A 21 20.84 16.60 29.45
CA THR A 21 19.73 15.86 30.06
C THR A 21 18.58 16.81 30.40
N LEU A 22 17.38 16.26 30.64
CA LEU A 22 16.26 17.04 31.18
C LEU A 22 16.63 17.71 32.51
N ALA A 23 17.46 17.06 33.34
CA ALA A 23 17.93 17.63 34.60
C ALA A 23 18.75 18.90 34.39
N ASP A 24 19.56 18.97 33.33
CA ASP A 24 20.35 20.17 32.99
C ASP A 24 19.45 21.35 32.58
N VAL A 25 18.36 21.07 31.87
CA VAL A 25 17.36 22.08 31.50
C VAL A 25 16.61 22.59 32.73
N LEU A 26 16.18 21.68 33.62
CA LEU A 26 15.52 22.03 34.87
C LEU A 26 16.44 22.84 35.79
N LEU A 27 17.72 22.47 35.88
CA LEU A 27 18.70 23.18 36.69
C LEU A 27 18.94 24.59 36.14
N ARG A 28 19.10 24.75 34.82
CA ARG A 28 19.23 26.07 34.18
C ARG A 28 17.99 26.95 34.34
N ALA A 29 16.80 26.36 34.25
CA ALA A 29 15.56 27.10 34.46
C ALA A 29 15.45 27.62 35.91
N LYS A 30 16.00 26.88 36.89
CA LYS A 30 16.02 27.31 38.31
C LYS A 30 17.08 28.37 38.62
N THR A 31 18.20 28.38 37.89
CA THR A 31 19.34 29.27 38.16
C THR A 31 19.37 30.53 37.31
N ASN A 32 18.59 30.58 36.22
CA ASN A 32 18.56 31.73 35.32
C ASN A 32 17.36 32.67 35.61
N PRO A 33 17.59 33.87 36.16
CA PRO A 33 16.53 34.84 36.45
C PRO A 33 15.88 35.45 35.20
N ALA A 34 16.48 35.30 34.01
CA ALA A 34 15.90 35.73 32.75
C ALA A 34 14.87 34.73 32.19
N TRP A 35 14.66 33.58 32.85
CA TRP A 35 13.67 32.60 32.41
C TRP A 35 12.25 33.12 32.65
N PRO A 36 11.36 33.10 31.64
CA PRO A 36 9.99 33.56 31.83
C PRO A 36 9.24 32.66 32.83
N TRP A 37 8.39 33.26 33.65
CA TRP A 37 7.54 32.52 34.58
C TRP A 37 6.59 31.62 33.78
N MET A 38 6.57 30.33 34.09
CA MET A 38 5.70 29.36 33.43
C MET A 38 4.44 29.11 34.27
N PRO A 39 3.26 29.01 33.65
CA PRO A 39 2.02 28.77 34.38
C PRO A 39 2.01 27.37 35.01
N GLY A 40 1.73 27.34 36.32
CA GLY A 40 1.54 26.11 37.09
C GLY A 40 2.83 25.37 37.47
N LEU A 41 2.68 24.34 38.33
CA LEU A 41 3.79 23.52 38.84
C LEU A 41 4.43 22.60 37.78
N LYS A 42 3.75 22.37 36.64
CA LYS A 42 4.16 21.44 35.57
C LYS A 42 4.54 22.12 34.26
N GLY A 43 4.73 23.45 34.25
CA GLY A 43 4.96 24.20 33.00
C GLY A 43 6.14 23.69 32.16
N LEU A 44 7.21 23.20 32.80
CA LEU A 44 8.37 22.60 32.11
C LEU A 44 8.06 21.23 31.50
N ASP A 45 7.25 20.40 32.18
CA ASP A 45 6.83 19.10 31.65
C ASP A 45 5.90 19.30 30.45
N THR A 46 4.98 20.27 30.52
CA THR A 46 4.12 20.65 29.39
C THR A 46 4.94 21.16 28.21
N LEU A 47 5.97 21.99 28.44
CA LEU A 47 6.89 22.41 27.39
C LEU A 47 7.70 21.24 26.80
N LYS A 48 8.12 20.27 27.63
CA LYS A 48 8.77 19.03 27.14
C LYS A 48 7.82 18.28 26.21
N SER A 49 6.59 18.00 26.65
CA SER A 49 5.58 17.32 25.85
C SER A 49 5.33 18.06 24.54
N LEU A 50 5.12 19.37 24.58
CA LEU A 50 4.92 20.18 23.38
C LEU A 50 6.14 20.20 22.46
N ALA A 51 7.36 20.24 23.01
CA ALA A 51 8.59 20.24 22.21
C ALA A 51 8.87 18.88 21.55
N LEU A 52 8.50 17.78 22.21
CA LEU A 52 8.54 16.42 21.65
C LEU A 52 7.44 16.23 20.59
N GLU A 53 6.20 16.67 20.87
CA GLU A 53 5.07 16.63 19.93
C GLU A 53 5.34 17.45 18.66
N GLN A 54 5.95 18.62 18.81
CA GLN A 54 6.34 19.49 17.69
C GLN A 54 7.63 19.00 16.98
N GLY A 55 8.22 17.87 17.41
CA GLY A 55 9.44 17.31 16.83
C GLY A 55 10.68 18.22 16.96
N ARG A 56 10.61 19.25 17.82
CA ARG A 56 11.73 20.17 18.07
C ARG A 56 12.81 19.49 18.89
N TRP A 57 12.41 18.58 19.77
CA TRP A 57 13.26 17.74 20.61
C TRP A 57 13.05 16.27 20.26
N ARG A 58 14.08 15.45 20.43
CA ARG A 58 14.01 13.98 20.33
C ARG A 58 14.64 13.37 21.58
N GLU A 59 14.03 12.33 22.14
CA GLU A 59 14.58 11.59 23.27
C GLU A 59 15.34 10.39 22.71
N GLY A 60 16.66 10.38 22.88
CA GLY A 60 17.50 9.26 22.47
C GLY A 60 17.25 8.04 23.35
N THR A 61 17.63 6.85 22.86
CA THR A 61 17.58 5.59 23.61
C THR A 61 18.34 5.63 24.94
N ASP A 62 19.25 6.59 25.07
CA ASP A 62 20.18 6.73 26.20
C ASP A 62 19.65 7.72 27.26
N GLY A 63 18.40 8.21 27.10
CA GLY A 63 17.76 9.17 28.01
C GLY A 63 18.23 10.63 27.84
N TYR A 64 19.09 10.90 26.85
CA TYR A 64 19.50 12.24 26.46
C TYR A 64 18.47 12.88 25.54
N LEU A 65 18.30 14.19 25.69
CA LEU A 65 17.38 14.96 24.88
C LEU A 65 18.15 15.75 23.82
N GLU A 66 17.96 15.38 22.57
CA GLU A 66 18.54 16.08 21.42
C GLU A 66 17.66 17.28 21.05
N LYS A 67 18.30 18.42 20.79
CA LYS A 67 17.63 19.66 20.38
C LYS A 67 18.01 19.98 18.94
N GLY A 68 17.02 20.34 18.13
CA GLY A 68 17.27 20.77 16.75
C GLY A 68 18.18 22.01 16.64
N PRO A 69 18.59 22.38 15.42
CA PRO A 69 18.10 21.84 14.15
C PRO A 69 18.70 20.48 13.81
N PHE A 70 17.82 19.48 13.65
CA PHE A 70 18.22 18.15 13.17
C PHE A 70 18.59 18.22 11.69
N PRO A 71 19.42 17.28 11.18
CA PRO A 71 19.58 17.10 9.75
C PRO A 71 18.20 17.04 9.10
N LYS A 72 17.96 17.93 8.14
CA LYS A 72 16.70 17.96 7.41
C LYS A 72 16.47 16.60 6.75
N GLU A 73 15.25 16.09 6.83
CA GLU A 73 14.90 14.79 6.25
C GLU A 73 15.20 14.81 4.75
N LYS A 74 15.71 13.70 4.22
CA LYS A 74 15.98 13.58 2.79
C LYS A 74 14.66 13.58 2.01
N THR A 75 14.70 14.05 0.78
CA THR A 75 13.53 13.98 -0.13
C THR A 75 13.09 12.53 -0.32
N THR A 76 11.79 12.31 -0.45
CA THR A 76 11.25 11.00 -0.82
C THR A 76 9.95 11.17 -1.60
N VAL A 77 9.39 10.10 -2.13
CA VAL A 77 8.15 10.12 -2.90
C VAL A 77 7.24 8.99 -2.45
N ASN A 78 6.00 9.34 -2.10
CA ASN A 78 4.96 8.36 -1.85
C ASN A 78 4.24 8.05 -3.16
N ILE A 79 4.11 6.77 -3.50
CA ILE A 79 3.54 6.32 -4.76
C ILE A 79 2.22 5.63 -4.47
N THR A 80 1.14 6.18 -5.01
CA THR A 80 -0.22 5.63 -4.86
C THR A 80 -0.78 5.25 -6.23
N VAL A 81 -1.25 4.01 -6.37
CA VAL A 81 -1.90 3.57 -7.61
C VAL A 81 -3.36 4.06 -7.60
N GLN A 82 -3.73 4.93 -8.53
CA GLN A 82 -5.12 5.39 -8.67
C GLN A 82 -5.99 4.36 -9.41
N GLY A 83 -5.42 3.73 -10.43
CA GLY A 83 -6.10 2.79 -11.29
C GLY A 83 -5.13 2.02 -12.19
N THR A 84 -5.59 0.90 -12.69
CA THR A 84 -4.86 0.08 -13.67
C THR A 84 -5.84 -0.37 -14.74
N ASP A 85 -5.51 -0.12 -15.99
CA ASP A 85 -6.25 -0.64 -17.14
C ASP A 85 -6.12 -2.17 -17.17
N ARG A 86 -7.26 -2.84 -17.29
CA ARG A 86 -7.33 -4.29 -17.13
C ARG A 86 -6.74 -5.04 -18.32
N ASP A 87 -6.76 -4.47 -19.51
CA ASP A 87 -6.44 -5.18 -20.75
C ASP A 87 -5.02 -4.85 -21.24
N THR A 88 -4.58 -3.61 -21.02
CA THR A 88 -3.22 -3.17 -21.35
C THR A 88 -2.25 -3.33 -20.17
N GLY A 89 -2.74 -3.20 -18.94
CA GLY A 89 -1.90 -3.16 -17.74
C GLY A 89 -1.28 -1.79 -17.46
N GLU A 90 -1.73 -0.76 -18.17
CA GLU A 90 -1.32 0.64 -17.91
C GLU A 90 -1.76 1.07 -16.51
N ALA A 91 -0.81 1.48 -15.68
CA ALA A 91 -1.08 2.00 -14.35
C ALA A 91 -1.08 3.52 -14.36
N THR A 92 -2.06 4.12 -13.67
CA THR A 92 -2.10 5.55 -13.35
C THR A 92 -1.71 5.74 -11.89
N LEU A 93 -0.64 6.51 -11.66
CA LEU A 93 -0.02 6.73 -10.36
C LEU A 93 -0.17 8.19 -9.94
N THR A 94 -0.38 8.38 -8.64
CA THR A 94 -0.17 9.66 -7.95
C THR A 94 1.13 9.58 -7.18
N LEU A 95 2.02 10.52 -7.46
CA LEU A 95 3.30 10.71 -6.83
C LEU A 95 3.20 11.89 -5.89
N THR A 96 3.42 11.66 -4.60
CA THR A 96 3.38 12.72 -3.58
C THR A 96 4.79 12.91 -3.03
N PRO A 97 5.56 13.89 -3.55
CA PRO A 97 6.86 14.22 -3.01
C PRO A 97 6.75 14.66 -1.56
N ARG A 98 7.77 14.31 -0.78
CA ARG A 98 7.90 14.59 0.64
C ARG A 98 9.24 15.25 0.86
N HIS A 99 9.24 16.32 1.65
CA HIS A 99 10.45 17.09 1.97
C HIS A 99 11.16 17.64 0.73
N ALA A 100 10.42 18.01 -0.32
CA ALA A 100 10.97 18.41 -1.62
C ALA A 100 10.62 19.86 -2.01
N GLY A 101 10.38 20.71 -1.00
CA GLY A 101 10.07 22.13 -1.19
C GLY A 101 8.70 22.39 -1.82
N SER A 102 8.49 23.63 -2.27
CA SER A 102 7.25 24.08 -2.90
C SER A 102 7.13 23.73 -4.39
N ASN A 103 8.24 23.40 -5.04
CA ASN A 103 8.28 23.00 -6.45
C ASN A 103 9.12 21.72 -6.61
N PRO A 104 8.61 20.57 -6.15
CA PRO A 104 9.34 19.32 -6.19
C PRO A 104 9.52 18.83 -7.62
N GLN A 105 10.70 18.29 -7.94
CA GLN A 105 10.95 17.59 -9.20
C GLN A 105 11.05 16.09 -8.92
N VAL A 106 10.30 15.27 -9.64
CA VAL A 106 10.38 13.82 -9.53
C VAL A 106 10.92 13.26 -10.82
N HIS A 107 12.11 12.70 -10.79
CA HIS A 107 12.68 11.96 -11.91
C HIS A 107 12.18 10.52 -11.89
N TYR A 108 12.08 9.88 -13.06
CA TYR A 108 11.74 8.46 -13.15
C TYR A 108 12.62 7.71 -14.14
N SER A 109 12.91 6.43 -13.86
CA SER A 109 13.70 5.56 -14.72
C SER A 109 13.28 4.09 -14.57
N PRO A 110 13.33 3.27 -15.64
CA PRO A 110 13.17 1.82 -15.53
C PRO A 110 14.33 1.13 -14.80
N GLN A 111 15.49 1.78 -14.66
CA GLN A 111 16.67 1.24 -13.99
C GLN A 111 16.85 1.81 -12.58
N ALA A 112 17.52 1.04 -11.71
CA ALA A 112 17.78 1.45 -10.32
C ALA A 112 18.75 2.64 -10.21
N GLN A 113 19.66 2.78 -11.18
CA GLN A 113 20.64 3.88 -11.25
C GLN A 113 20.00 5.15 -11.82
N ILE A 114 18.98 5.66 -11.16
CA ILE A 114 18.34 6.92 -11.51
C ILE A 114 19.17 8.12 -10.99
N SER A 115 19.12 9.21 -11.75
CA SER A 115 19.87 10.44 -11.55
C SER A 115 18.99 11.67 -11.83
N MET A 116 19.54 12.86 -11.59
CA MET A 116 18.88 14.14 -11.95
C MET A 116 18.88 14.42 -13.46
N GLU A 117 19.57 13.58 -14.26
CA GLU A 117 19.58 13.68 -15.73
C GLU A 117 18.41 12.92 -16.38
N ASP A 118 17.74 12.05 -15.61
CA ASP A 118 16.61 11.27 -16.08
C ASP A 118 15.35 12.14 -16.30
N PRO A 119 14.38 11.67 -17.10
CA PRO A 119 13.16 12.40 -17.36
C PRO A 119 12.40 12.79 -16.09
N VAL A 120 11.88 14.03 -16.06
CA VAL A 120 11.06 14.55 -14.97
C VAL A 120 9.59 14.27 -15.25
N VAL A 121 8.86 13.83 -14.22
CA VAL A 121 7.40 13.65 -14.28
C VAL A 121 6.72 15.01 -14.47
N SER A 122 5.90 15.11 -15.51
CA SER A 122 5.14 16.32 -15.84
C SER A 122 3.86 16.48 -15.02
N ASP A 123 3.12 15.40 -14.80
CA ASP A 123 1.88 15.36 -14.01
C ASP A 123 2.06 14.37 -12.85
N LEU A 124 2.21 14.91 -11.64
CA LEU A 124 2.39 14.11 -10.42
C LEU A 124 1.10 13.40 -10.00
N ASP A 125 -0.08 13.90 -10.38
CA ASP A 125 -1.35 13.34 -9.95
C ASP A 125 -1.83 12.21 -10.86
N ASN A 126 -1.46 12.24 -12.15
CA ASN A 126 -1.92 11.29 -13.18
C ASN A 126 -0.77 10.68 -14.01
N PHE A 127 0.34 10.32 -13.39
CA PHE A 127 1.45 9.69 -14.11
C PHE A 127 1.04 8.31 -14.67
N ARG A 128 1.06 8.16 -16.00
CA ARG A 128 0.67 6.92 -16.69
C ARG A 128 1.88 6.15 -17.19
N THR A 129 1.89 4.84 -16.97
CA THR A 129 2.98 3.96 -17.41
C THR A 129 2.51 2.54 -17.70
N GLN A 130 3.14 1.91 -18.69
CA GLN A 130 2.99 0.48 -18.99
C GLN A 130 4.15 -0.36 -18.46
N GLU A 131 5.16 0.29 -17.87
CA GLU A 131 6.32 -0.38 -17.32
C GLU A 131 5.95 -1.24 -16.11
N ALA A 132 6.65 -2.37 -15.96
CA ALA A 132 6.45 -3.26 -14.83
C ALA A 132 7.22 -2.83 -13.58
N THR A 133 8.33 -2.11 -13.76
CA THR A 133 9.17 -1.61 -12.68
C THR A 133 9.64 -0.21 -13.03
N LEU A 134 9.49 0.72 -12.10
CA LEU A 134 10.04 2.07 -12.21
C LEU A 134 10.67 2.48 -10.88
N TYR A 135 11.69 3.30 -10.98
CA TYR A 135 12.34 3.98 -9.88
C TYR A 135 12.01 5.45 -9.97
N PHE A 136 11.69 6.07 -8.83
CA PHE A 136 11.36 7.48 -8.74
C PHE A 136 12.31 8.19 -7.77
N LEU A 137 12.85 9.33 -8.17
CA LEU A 137 13.77 10.13 -7.38
C LEU A 137 13.18 11.53 -7.19
N ALA A 138 12.82 11.86 -5.95
CA ALA A 138 12.38 13.21 -5.61
C ALA A 138 13.58 14.11 -5.36
N VAL A 139 13.58 15.30 -5.95
CA VAL A 139 14.62 16.32 -5.83
C VAL A 139 13.95 17.62 -5.37
N ASP A 140 14.61 18.31 -4.46
CA ASP A 140 14.27 19.66 -4.02
C ASP A 140 15.15 20.67 -4.77
N PRO A 141 14.63 21.39 -5.78
CA PRO A 141 15.44 22.35 -6.53
C PRO A 141 15.90 23.55 -5.68
N ALA A 142 15.23 23.83 -4.56
CA ALA A 142 15.64 24.89 -3.64
C ALA A 142 16.86 24.50 -2.79
N GLY A 143 17.24 23.21 -2.79
CA GLY A 143 18.36 22.68 -2.02
C GLY A 143 18.15 22.76 -0.51
N GLU A 144 16.90 22.93 -0.06
CA GLU A 144 16.60 22.95 1.37
C GLU A 144 16.78 21.56 1.97
N HIS A 145 16.36 20.53 1.25
CA HIS A 145 16.50 19.14 1.64
C HIS A 145 17.47 18.41 0.72
N SER A 146 18.31 17.55 1.29
CA SER A 146 19.19 16.70 0.48
C SER A 146 18.40 15.61 -0.23
N THR A 147 18.86 15.24 -1.42
CA THR A 147 18.22 14.20 -2.23
C THR A 147 18.30 12.84 -1.53
N GLY A 148 17.15 12.17 -1.41
CA GLY A 148 17.04 10.83 -0.84
C GLY A 148 17.33 9.71 -1.82
N GLU A 149 17.09 8.48 -1.37
CA GLU A 149 17.25 7.29 -2.19
C GLU A 149 16.06 7.12 -3.15
N PRO A 150 16.27 6.52 -4.34
CA PRO A 150 15.19 6.20 -5.26
C PRO A 150 14.14 5.27 -4.62
N VAL A 151 12.87 5.59 -4.83
CA VAL A 151 11.75 4.75 -4.41
C VAL A 151 11.36 3.85 -5.57
N ARG A 152 11.44 2.53 -5.36
CA ARG A 152 11.03 1.53 -6.34
C ARG A 152 9.51 1.32 -6.31
N TRP A 153 8.90 1.32 -7.48
CA TRP A 153 7.52 0.92 -7.71
C TRP A 153 7.46 -0.29 -8.63
N ASN A 154 6.64 -1.28 -8.25
CA ASN A 154 6.37 -2.46 -9.05
C ASN A 154 4.90 -2.46 -9.45
N ASN A 155 4.65 -2.63 -10.75
CA ASN A 155 3.31 -2.83 -11.26
C ASN A 155 2.77 -4.20 -10.83
N ARG A 156 1.45 -4.30 -10.70
CA ARG A 156 0.79 -5.57 -10.37
C ARG A 156 0.62 -6.39 -11.64
N LEU A 157 1.31 -7.53 -11.71
CA LEU A 157 1.11 -8.49 -12.78
C LEU A 157 -0.15 -9.32 -12.52
N VAL A 158 -1.06 -9.37 -13.49
CA VAL A 158 -2.28 -10.18 -13.43
C VAL A 158 -2.15 -11.33 -14.42
N ILE A 159 -2.15 -12.56 -13.90
CA ILE A 159 -2.15 -13.78 -14.69
C ILE A 159 -3.62 -14.14 -15.01
N ARG A 160 -3.93 -14.30 -16.29
CA ARG A 160 -5.22 -14.79 -16.80
C ARG A 160 -5.00 -16.16 -17.44
N HIS A 161 -6.00 -17.02 -17.32
CA HIS A 161 -6.02 -18.32 -17.98
C HIS A 161 -7.35 -18.51 -18.71
N GLN A 162 -7.31 -19.28 -19.80
CA GLN A 162 -8.50 -19.71 -20.52
C GLN A 162 -8.31 -21.14 -21.01
N VAL A 163 -9.31 -21.98 -20.78
CA VAL A 163 -9.33 -23.35 -21.34
C VAL A 163 -10.15 -23.32 -22.63
N ARG A 164 -9.53 -23.66 -23.77
CA ARG A 164 -10.18 -23.76 -25.08
C ARG A 164 -10.34 -25.21 -25.48
N THR A 165 -11.55 -25.62 -25.86
CA THR A 165 -11.79 -26.93 -26.46
C THR A 165 -11.48 -26.88 -27.95
N THR A 166 -10.47 -27.61 -28.38
CA THR A 166 -10.08 -27.79 -29.78
C THR A 166 -10.39 -29.21 -30.25
N ALA A 167 -10.32 -29.47 -31.56
CA ALA A 167 -10.51 -30.81 -32.12
C ALA A 167 -9.56 -31.87 -31.52
N GLU A 168 -8.40 -31.44 -31.02
CA GLU A 168 -7.36 -32.28 -30.39
C GLU A 168 -7.49 -32.39 -28.85
N GLY A 169 -8.59 -31.89 -28.27
CA GLY A 169 -8.82 -31.84 -26.82
C GLY A 169 -8.79 -30.43 -26.23
N CYS A 170 -8.81 -30.35 -24.90
CA CYS A 170 -8.78 -29.06 -24.20
C CYS A 170 -7.34 -28.55 -24.04
N LYS A 171 -7.11 -27.31 -24.47
CA LYS A 171 -5.82 -26.61 -24.35
C LYS A 171 -5.96 -25.43 -23.40
N VAL A 172 -4.94 -25.19 -22.60
CA VAL A 172 -4.85 -24.03 -21.71
C VAL A 172 -4.05 -22.93 -22.41
N GLU A 173 -4.61 -21.73 -22.38
CA GLU A 173 -3.96 -20.49 -22.79
C GLU A 173 -3.71 -19.63 -21.55
N LEU A 174 -2.47 -19.19 -21.37
CA LEU A 174 -2.08 -18.25 -20.33
C LEU A 174 -1.78 -16.89 -20.96
N ARG A 175 -2.23 -15.82 -20.29
CA ARG A 175 -1.91 -14.46 -20.66
C ARG A 175 -1.56 -13.67 -19.40
N VAL A 176 -0.56 -12.80 -19.51
CA VAL A 176 -0.18 -11.89 -18.44
C VAL A 176 -0.43 -10.45 -18.89
N VAL A 177 -0.93 -9.65 -17.97
CA VAL A 177 -1.12 -8.21 -18.15
C VAL A 177 -0.34 -7.49 -17.04
N PRO A 178 0.55 -6.54 -17.37
CA PRO A 178 1.02 -6.16 -18.72
C PRO A 178 1.80 -7.28 -19.46
N THR A 179 1.82 -7.25 -20.79
CA THR A 179 2.28 -8.36 -21.66
C THR A 179 3.80 -8.58 -21.67
N ALA A 180 4.59 -7.70 -21.05
CA ALA A 180 6.06 -7.75 -21.04
C ALA A 180 6.66 -8.81 -20.08
N ALA A 181 5.88 -9.72 -19.52
CA ALA A 181 6.35 -10.66 -18.49
C ALA A 181 6.73 -12.04 -19.05
N ILE A 182 7.83 -12.60 -18.54
CA ILE A 182 8.22 -14.00 -18.73
C ILE A 182 7.28 -14.87 -17.91
N LEU A 183 6.60 -15.81 -18.57
CA LEU A 183 5.69 -16.77 -17.93
C LEU A 183 6.35 -18.14 -17.81
N ARG A 184 6.32 -18.71 -16.61
CA ARG A 184 6.70 -20.11 -16.35
C ARG A 184 5.57 -20.83 -15.65
N PHE A 185 5.45 -22.12 -15.92
CA PHE A 185 4.40 -22.92 -15.30
C PHE A 185 4.86 -24.33 -14.94
N THR A 186 4.13 -24.96 -14.03
CA THR A 186 4.27 -26.37 -13.64
C THR A 186 2.90 -26.99 -13.45
N LEU A 187 2.76 -28.27 -13.83
CA LEU A 187 1.54 -29.07 -13.66
C LEU A 187 1.67 -30.13 -12.55
N ASN A 188 2.89 -30.32 -12.02
CA ASN A 188 3.23 -31.35 -11.04
C ASN A 188 3.37 -30.80 -9.61
N GLY A 189 2.92 -29.57 -9.36
CA GLY A 189 3.03 -28.90 -8.05
C GLY A 189 4.44 -28.45 -7.66
N ALA A 190 5.44 -28.59 -8.53
CA ALA A 190 6.78 -28.05 -8.30
C ALA A 190 6.80 -26.51 -8.43
N ASN A 191 7.81 -25.86 -7.83
CA ASN A 191 7.93 -24.40 -7.84
C ASN A 191 7.96 -23.83 -9.28
N PRO A 192 7.00 -22.95 -9.66
CA PRO A 192 6.86 -22.45 -11.01
C PRO A 192 8.02 -21.54 -11.45
N LYS A 193 8.81 -20.99 -10.51
CA LYS A 193 10.02 -20.21 -10.85
C LYS A 193 11.04 -21.02 -11.65
N LYS A 194 11.11 -22.33 -11.41
CA LYS A 194 11.96 -23.28 -12.15
C LYS A 194 11.13 -24.13 -13.13
N GLY A 195 9.90 -23.72 -13.38
CA GLY A 195 8.97 -24.40 -14.27
C GLY A 195 9.34 -24.26 -15.75
N GLN A 196 8.53 -24.91 -16.58
CA GLN A 196 8.64 -24.82 -18.03
C GLN A 196 8.30 -23.40 -18.50
N LEU A 197 9.04 -22.90 -19.49
CA LEU A 197 8.73 -21.62 -20.13
C LEU A 197 7.42 -21.76 -20.91
N TYR A 198 6.52 -20.79 -20.75
CA TYR A 198 5.29 -20.74 -21.53
C TYR A 198 5.58 -20.17 -22.92
N GLU A 199 5.48 -21.01 -23.95
CA GLU A 199 5.72 -20.65 -25.36
C GLU A 199 4.43 -20.64 -26.21
N GLY A 200 3.29 -21.03 -25.62
CA GLY A 200 2.01 -21.09 -26.31
C GLY A 200 1.04 -22.07 -25.65
N LEU A 201 -0.08 -22.32 -26.34
CA LEU A 201 -1.13 -23.23 -25.86
C LEU A 201 -0.55 -24.63 -25.56
N PHE A 202 -0.89 -25.18 -24.39
CA PHE A 202 -0.48 -26.53 -23.98
C PHE A 202 -1.70 -27.38 -23.59
N PRO A 203 -1.64 -28.72 -23.70
CA PRO A 203 -2.78 -29.58 -23.39
C PRO A 203 -3.11 -29.58 -21.89
N ALA A 204 -4.40 -29.51 -21.56
CA ALA A 204 -4.90 -29.66 -20.19
C ALA A 204 -4.98 -31.16 -19.82
N PRO A 205 -4.50 -31.59 -18.63
CA PRO A 205 -4.65 -32.96 -18.18
C PRO A 205 -6.15 -33.34 -18.01
N PRO A 206 -6.61 -34.47 -18.58
CA PRO A 206 -8.03 -34.84 -18.59
C PRO A 206 -8.58 -35.17 -17.20
N GLU A 207 -7.73 -35.67 -16.29
CA GLU A 207 -8.06 -35.94 -14.88
C GLU A 207 -8.17 -34.69 -14.00
N GLY A 208 -7.89 -33.50 -14.56
CA GLY A 208 -7.70 -32.27 -13.80
C GLY A 208 -6.30 -32.18 -13.19
N ALA A 209 -5.80 -30.96 -12.99
CA ALA A 209 -4.45 -30.73 -12.48
C ALA A 209 -4.33 -29.39 -11.76
N ILE A 210 -3.33 -29.28 -10.89
CA ILE A 210 -2.96 -28.01 -10.27
C ILE A 210 -1.89 -27.35 -11.14
N LEU A 211 -2.28 -26.27 -11.81
CA LEU A 211 -1.40 -25.44 -12.62
C LEU A 211 -0.84 -24.32 -11.75
N GLN A 212 0.45 -24.34 -11.46
CA GLN A 212 1.13 -23.21 -10.82
C GLN A 212 1.80 -22.36 -11.91
N VAL A 213 1.57 -21.05 -11.87
CA VAL A 213 2.08 -20.10 -12.86
C VAL A 213 2.88 -19.03 -12.13
N TYR A 214 4.02 -18.66 -12.69
CA TYR A 214 4.86 -17.56 -12.24
C TYR A 214 5.08 -16.61 -13.40
N ALA A 215 4.85 -15.33 -13.15
CA ALA A 215 5.11 -14.23 -14.07
C ALA A 215 6.19 -13.32 -13.50
N ARG A 216 7.14 -12.90 -14.34
CA ARG A 216 8.16 -11.90 -13.99
C ARG A 216 8.34 -10.89 -15.10
N ALA A 217 8.25 -9.60 -14.77
CA ALA A 217 8.61 -8.50 -15.65
C ALA A 217 9.51 -7.52 -14.87
N GLY A 218 10.78 -7.42 -15.27
CA GLY A 218 11.79 -6.70 -14.49
C GLY A 218 11.94 -7.27 -13.07
N GLU A 219 11.59 -6.46 -12.07
CA GLU A 219 11.55 -6.83 -10.66
C GLU A 219 10.13 -7.08 -10.12
N ALA A 220 9.10 -6.87 -10.95
CA ALA A 220 7.74 -7.26 -10.61
C ALA A 220 7.57 -8.77 -10.79
N GLU A 221 6.97 -9.42 -9.79
CA GLU A 221 6.69 -10.84 -9.78
C GLU A 221 5.22 -11.08 -9.41
N ALA A 222 4.60 -12.09 -10.02
CA ALA A 222 3.33 -12.64 -9.57
C ALA A 222 3.36 -14.17 -9.65
N GLN A 223 2.65 -14.80 -8.72
CA GLN A 223 2.46 -16.25 -8.72
C GLN A 223 0.98 -16.55 -8.50
N GLU A 224 0.47 -17.52 -9.26
CA GLU A 224 -0.92 -17.93 -9.20
C GLU A 224 -1.03 -19.45 -9.26
N THR A 225 -1.95 -20.01 -8.46
CA THR A 225 -2.26 -21.44 -8.46
C THR A 225 -3.67 -21.61 -9.00
N ILE A 226 -3.80 -22.35 -10.09
CA ILE A 226 -5.02 -22.52 -10.87
C ILE A 226 -5.41 -24.00 -10.81
N LYS A 227 -6.62 -24.30 -10.33
CA LYS A 227 -7.15 -25.67 -10.31
C LYS A 227 -7.87 -25.94 -11.63
N LEU A 228 -7.25 -26.72 -12.50
CA LEU A 228 -7.88 -27.20 -13.73
C LEU A 228 -8.83 -28.34 -13.36
N SER A 229 -10.14 -28.14 -13.58
CA SER A 229 -11.15 -29.16 -13.28
C SER A 229 -11.10 -30.28 -14.31
N ALA A 230 -11.40 -31.51 -13.87
CA ALA A 230 -11.68 -32.61 -14.77
C ALA A 230 -12.88 -32.24 -15.66
N LEU A 231 -12.82 -32.64 -16.93
CA LEU A 231 -13.83 -32.31 -17.94
C LEU A 231 -15.22 -32.78 -17.47
N GLY A 232 -16.14 -31.83 -17.19
CA GLY A 232 -17.55 -32.12 -16.92
C GLY A 232 -18.18 -31.60 -15.62
N ASN A 233 -17.41 -31.04 -14.67
CA ASN A 233 -17.98 -30.51 -13.42
C ASN A 233 -17.86 -28.98 -13.33
N ASN A 234 -18.97 -28.28 -13.55
CA ASN A 234 -19.02 -26.81 -13.60
C ASN A 234 -19.56 -26.15 -12.31
N GLN A 235 -19.63 -26.89 -11.20
CA GLN A 235 -20.07 -26.36 -9.90
C GLN A 235 -18.90 -26.28 -8.92
N PRO A 236 -18.69 -25.14 -8.23
CA PRO A 236 -17.64 -25.02 -7.23
C PRO A 236 -17.96 -25.93 -6.03
N GLN A 237 -17.12 -26.92 -5.77
CA GLN A 237 -17.17 -27.69 -4.53
C GLN A 237 -16.56 -26.85 -3.40
N ILE A 238 -17.40 -26.05 -2.73
CA ILE A 238 -17.01 -25.24 -1.56
C ILE A 238 -17.17 -26.10 -0.31
N ASN A 239 -16.07 -26.33 0.40
CA ASN A 239 -16.06 -26.98 1.70
C ASN A 239 -16.44 -25.98 2.80
N ASP A 240 -17.56 -26.22 3.48
CA ASP A 240 -18.10 -25.28 4.47
C ASP A 240 -17.23 -25.11 5.71
N GLY A 241 -16.33 -26.05 6.02
CA GLY A 241 -15.48 -26.00 7.21
C GLY A 241 -14.08 -25.39 6.99
N GLN A 242 -13.69 -25.09 5.75
CA GLN A 242 -12.34 -24.61 5.43
C GLN A 242 -12.35 -23.11 5.10
N PRO A 243 -11.29 -22.36 5.49
CA PRO A 243 -11.14 -20.95 5.10
C PRO A 243 -11.27 -20.77 3.60
N ALA A 244 -11.92 -19.68 3.20
CA ALA A 244 -12.21 -19.42 1.79
C ALA A 244 -11.79 -18.01 1.42
N TYR A 245 -11.26 -17.88 0.19
CA TYR A 245 -10.89 -16.60 -0.38
C TYR A 245 -11.72 -16.35 -1.63
N LEU A 246 -12.34 -15.19 -1.69
CA LEU A 246 -13.03 -14.71 -2.86
C LEU A 246 -12.10 -13.77 -3.62
N ARG A 247 -11.74 -14.13 -4.85
CA ARG A 247 -10.95 -13.28 -5.75
C ARG A 247 -11.83 -12.83 -6.90
N ILE A 248 -12.32 -11.60 -6.81
CA ILE A 248 -13.18 -10.99 -7.82
C ILE A 248 -12.62 -9.64 -8.29
N PRO A 249 -12.80 -9.30 -9.59
CA PRO A 249 -12.20 -8.11 -10.17
C PRO A 249 -12.85 -6.81 -9.65
N ARG A 250 -14.16 -6.85 -9.36
CA ARG A 250 -14.93 -5.75 -8.78
C ARG A 250 -16.30 -6.28 -8.34
N LEU A 251 -16.72 -5.91 -7.14
CA LEU A 251 -18.10 -6.03 -6.68
C LEU A 251 -18.55 -4.66 -6.19
N THR A 252 -19.66 -4.18 -6.74
CA THR A 252 -20.26 -2.91 -6.36
C THR A 252 -21.56 -3.20 -5.62
N ILE A 253 -21.69 -2.66 -4.42
CA ILE A 253 -22.91 -2.65 -3.62
C ILE A 253 -23.41 -1.21 -3.67
N ASP A 254 -24.42 -0.99 -4.51
CA ASP A 254 -24.87 0.30 -5.02
C ASP A 254 -25.94 1.00 -4.17
N THR A 255 -26.45 0.32 -3.16
CA THR A 255 -27.56 0.81 -2.33
C THR A 255 -27.19 0.80 -0.86
N THR A 256 -27.52 1.89 -0.17
CA THR A 256 -27.29 2.06 1.27
C THR A 256 -27.84 0.88 2.06
N GLU A 257 -29.05 0.41 1.75
CA GLU A 257 -29.66 -0.74 2.43
C GLU A 257 -28.81 -2.01 2.30
N LYS A 258 -28.39 -2.39 1.08
CA LYS A 258 -27.53 -3.57 0.88
C LYS A 258 -26.18 -3.41 1.56
N THR A 259 -25.61 -2.20 1.53
CA THR A 259 -24.36 -1.89 2.21
C THR A 259 -24.47 -2.11 3.72
N PHE A 260 -25.49 -1.55 4.38
CA PHE A 260 -25.67 -1.73 5.81
C PHE A 260 -26.07 -3.17 6.17
N ASN A 261 -26.83 -3.87 5.33
CA ASN A 261 -27.12 -5.29 5.52
C ASN A 261 -25.83 -6.14 5.50
N LEU A 262 -24.91 -5.85 4.59
CA LEU A 262 -23.61 -6.51 4.52
C LEU A 262 -22.74 -6.17 5.73
N ILE A 263 -22.65 -4.89 6.10
CA ILE A 263 -21.90 -4.46 7.29
C ILE A 263 -22.44 -5.17 8.53
N GLN A 264 -23.77 -5.17 8.73
CA GLN A 264 -24.41 -5.79 9.88
C GLN A 264 -24.21 -7.31 9.92
N ALA A 265 -24.22 -7.98 8.76
CA ALA A 265 -24.03 -9.42 8.68
C ALA A 265 -22.63 -9.88 9.14
N PHE A 266 -21.61 -9.02 8.97
CA PHE A 266 -20.21 -9.31 9.27
C PHE A 266 -19.61 -8.43 10.39
N ARG A 267 -20.42 -7.59 11.06
CA ARG A 267 -19.94 -6.61 12.06
C ARG A 267 -19.24 -7.28 13.24
N GLU A 268 -19.78 -8.41 13.70
CA GLU A 268 -19.29 -9.16 14.86
C GLU A 268 -18.16 -10.14 14.49
N ASP A 269 -17.85 -10.25 13.20
CA ASP A 269 -16.79 -11.11 12.70
C ASP A 269 -15.50 -10.29 12.49
N ASP A 270 -14.49 -10.59 13.29
CA ASP A 270 -13.16 -9.99 13.24
C ASP A 270 -12.21 -10.73 12.28
N THR A 271 -12.62 -11.88 11.75
CA THR A 271 -11.81 -12.73 10.87
C THR A 271 -12.07 -12.47 9.38
N THR A 272 -13.30 -12.11 9.00
CA THR A 272 -13.61 -11.75 7.62
C THR A 272 -13.02 -10.39 7.25
N GLN A 273 -12.19 -10.37 6.21
CA GLN A 273 -11.47 -9.17 5.76
C GLN A 273 -11.66 -8.93 4.26
N PHE A 274 -11.96 -7.69 3.90
CA PHE A 274 -12.09 -7.25 2.52
C PHE A 274 -10.84 -6.48 2.09
N LYS A 275 -10.41 -6.66 0.83
CA LYS A 275 -9.29 -5.91 0.23
C LYS A 275 -9.81 -4.94 -0.82
N GLY A 276 -9.06 -3.87 -1.08
CA GLY A 276 -9.37 -2.86 -2.09
C GLY A 276 -10.76 -2.23 -1.92
N VAL A 277 -11.16 -1.97 -0.68
CA VAL A 277 -12.47 -1.40 -0.36
C VAL A 277 -12.48 0.09 -0.66
N GLN A 278 -13.40 0.52 -1.49
CA GLN A 278 -13.71 1.91 -1.74
C GLN A 278 -15.10 2.21 -1.22
N VAL A 279 -15.21 3.18 -0.32
CA VAL A 279 -16.47 3.67 0.24
C VAL A 279 -16.75 5.04 -0.36
N ILE A 280 -17.94 5.23 -0.90
CA ILE A 280 -18.42 6.51 -1.44
C ILE A 280 -19.60 6.93 -0.56
N ILE A 281 -19.55 8.14 -0.04
CA ILE A 281 -20.57 8.69 0.86
C ILE A 281 -21.07 10.01 0.27
N GLY A 282 -22.38 10.11 0.02
CA GLY A 282 -23.00 11.25 -0.65
C GLY A 282 -23.09 11.07 -2.16
N GLU A 283 -23.64 12.09 -2.82
CA GLU A 283 -23.91 12.07 -4.26
C GLU A 283 -23.25 13.27 -4.95
N ASN A 284 -22.93 13.10 -6.24
CA ASN A 284 -22.40 14.16 -7.10
C ASN A 284 -21.07 14.75 -6.59
N GLU A 285 -20.89 16.07 -6.71
CA GLU A 285 -19.64 16.78 -6.40
C GLU A 285 -19.32 16.85 -4.89
N GLU A 286 -20.33 16.65 -4.03
CA GLU A 286 -20.16 16.65 -2.58
C GLU A 286 -19.82 15.26 -2.02
N ALA A 287 -19.66 14.26 -2.89
CA ALA A 287 -19.36 12.90 -2.47
C ALA A 287 -17.94 12.77 -1.90
N VAL A 288 -17.85 12.17 -0.71
CA VAL A 288 -16.58 11.80 -0.09
C VAL A 288 -16.20 10.38 -0.49
N ILE A 289 -14.99 10.22 -1.03
CA ILE A 289 -14.46 8.92 -1.43
C ILE A 289 -13.34 8.49 -0.48
N LEU A 290 -13.58 7.44 0.27
CA LEU A 290 -12.58 6.78 1.12
C LEU A 290 -12.06 5.52 0.43
N LYS A 291 -10.74 5.39 0.28
CA LYS A 291 -10.10 4.23 -0.36
C LYS A 291 -9.19 3.49 0.62
N PHE A 292 -9.54 2.26 0.93
CA PHE A 292 -8.65 1.28 1.54
C PHE A 292 -7.99 0.49 0.42
N ASN A 293 -6.75 0.84 0.07
CA ASN A 293 -6.00 0.23 -1.04
C ASN A 293 -5.63 -1.25 -0.74
N ALA A 294 -4.35 -1.57 -0.58
CA ALA A 294 -3.92 -2.94 -0.27
C ALA A 294 -4.24 -3.39 1.16
N ARG A 295 -4.79 -2.50 2.01
CA ARG A 295 -5.06 -2.77 3.42
C ARG A 295 -6.31 -3.65 3.58
N PRO A 296 -6.22 -4.83 4.21
CA PRO A 296 -7.39 -5.60 4.59
C PRO A 296 -8.19 -4.84 5.65
N VAL A 297 -9.51 -4.80 5.51
CA VAL A 297 -10.42 -4.13 6.45
C VAL A 297 -11.61 -5.02 6.79
N THR A 298 -12.06 -4.97 8.04
CA THR A 298 -13.25 -5.68 8.52
C THR A 298 -14.50 -4.82 8.34
N ALA A 299 -15.69 -5.44 8.45
CA ALA A 299 -16.95 -4.73 8.39
C ALA A 299 -17.08 -3.65 9.49
N ALA A 300 -16.57 -3.91 10.70
CA ALA A 300 -16.57 -2.95 11.80
C ALA A 300 -15.76 -1.67 11.48
N VAL A 301 -14.60 -1.81 10.83
CA VAL A 301 -13.79 -0.65 10.42
C VAL A 301 -14.51 0.17 9.35
N ILE A 302 -15.18 -0.49 8.41
CA ILE A 302 -15.98 0.17 7.37
C ILE A 302 -17.12 0.95 8.03
N GLU A 303 -17.87 0.34 8.96
CA GLU A 303 -18.97 0.97 9.69
C GLU A 303 -18.51 2.22 10.45
N GLN A 304 -17.43 2.09 11.22
CA GLN A 304 -16.88 3.20 12.00
C GLN A 304 -16.44 4.36 11.10
N SER A 305 -15.83 4.05 9.95
CA SER A 305 -15.39 5.05 8.98
C SER A 305 -16.58 5.76 8.32
N VAL A 306 -17.61 5.02 7.91
CA VAL A 306 -18.84 5.60 7.36
C VAL A 306 -19.51 6.53 8.36
N ARG A 307 -19.65 6.09 9.62
CA ARG A 307 -20.27 6.89 10.68
C ARG A 307 -19.48 8.18 10.97
N ALA A 308 -18.16 8.08 11.08
CA ALA A 308 -17.31 9.23 11.32
C ALA A 308 -17.37 10.25 10.17
N LEU A 309 -17.39 9.77 8.92
CA LEU A 309 -17.47 10.64 7.75
C LEU A 309 -18.84 11.32 7.62
N ARG A 310 -19.94 10.60 7.85
CA ARG A 310 -21.30 11.20 7.89
C ARG A 310 -21.42 12.32 8.92
N GLN A 311 -20.87 12.10 10.12
CA GLN A 311 -20.83 13.13 11.15
C GLN A 311 -19.95 14.33 10.75
N ALA A 312 -18.84 14.09 10.06
CA ALA A 312 -17.92 15.15 9.61
C ALA A 312 -18.51 16.02 8.50
N ILE A 313 -19.29 15.43 7.58
CA ILE A 313 -19.99 16.18 6.52
C ILE A 313 -21.31 16.82 7.00
N GLY A 314 -21.78 16.45 8.20
CA GLY A 314 -23.04 16.97 8.75
C GLY A 314 -24.31 16.38 8.13
N ASP A 315 -24.18 15.25 7.42
CA ASP A 315 -25.29 14.51 6.81
C ASP A 315 -25.29 13.05 7.27
N ASP A 316 -26.14 12.75 8.25
CA ASP A 316 -26.31 11.42 8.82
C ASP A 316 -27.03 10.43 7.88
N GLN A 317 -27.70 10.95 6.83
CA GLN A 317 -28.48 10.17 5.87
C GLN A 317 -27.84 10.08 4.49
N ALA A 318 -26.64 10.64 4.30
CA ALA A 318 -25.90 10.59 3.05
C ALA A 318 -25.85 9.16 2.49
N SER A 319 -26.13 8.99 1.20
CA SER A 319 -26.12 7.69 0.55
C SER A 319 -24.74 7.04 0.67
N VAL A 320 -24.69 5.71 0.82
CA VAL A 320 -23.43 4.98 0.99
C VAL A 320 -23.36 3.87 -0.02
N GLN A 321 -22.26 3.86 -0.77
CA GLN A 321 -21.94 2.83 -1.75
C GLN A 321 -20.58 2.23 -1.40
N ILE A 322 -20.47 0.90 -1.51
CA ILE A 322 -19.21 0.18 -1.32
C ILE A 322 -18.81 -0.50 -2.63
N THR A 323 -17.55 -0.35 -3.02
CA THR A 323 -16.93 -1.14 -4.06
C THR A 323 -15.79 -1.95 -3.46
N ILE A 324 -15.82 -3.27 -3.58
CA ILE A 324 -14.74 -4.16 -3.18
C ILE A 324 -13.96 -4.53 -4.44
N ARG A 325 -12.67 -4.20 -4.46
CA ARG A 325 -11.73 -4.55 -5.53
C ARG A 325 -10.77 -5.58 -4.95
N GLU A 326 -10.63 -6.75 -5.58
CA GLU A 326 -9.80 -7.88 -5.10
C GLU A 326 -10.48 -8.88 -4.16
N GLY A 327 -11.70 -8.60 -3.71
CA GLY A 327 -12.52 -9.54 -2.93
C GLY A 327 -12.16 -9.58 -1.44
N GLY A 328 -12.17 -10.78 -0.84
CA GLY A 328 -12.06 -10.92 0.60
C GLY A 328 -11.64 -12.31 1.09
N HIS A 329 -11.15 -12.35 2.32
CA HIS A 329 -10.86 -13.55 3.09
C HIS A 329 -12.00 -13.80 4.08
N PHE A 330 -12.47 -15.04 4.14
CA PHE A 330 -13.57 -15.49 5.01
C PHE A 330 -13.08 -16.61 5.90
N ARG A 331 -13.65 -16.70 7.10
CA ARG A 331 -13.30 -17.73 8.09
C ARG A 331 -13.51 -19.12 7.54
N ASN A 332 -14.59 -19.30 6.78
CA ASN A 332 -15.02 -20.59 6.27
C ASN A 332 -15.89 -20.46 5.00
N GLY A 333 -16.17 -21.60 4.36
CA GLY A 333 -17.02 -21.66 3.16
C GLY A 333 -18.47 -21.24 3.40
N TYR A 334 -18.98 -21.37 4.63
CA TYR A 334 -20.34 -20.95 4.99
C TYR A 334 -20.49 -19.41 4.95
N GLU A 335 -19.53 -18.68 5.51
CA GLU A 335 -19.50 -17.22 5.45
C GLU A 335 -19.34 -16.70 4.02
N LEU A 336 -18.53 -17.36 3.20
CA LEU A 336 -18.42 -17.03 1.79
C LEU A 336 -19.76 -17.22 1.05
N LYS A 337 -20.48 -18.32 1.31
CA LYS A 337 -21.81 -18.55 0.74
C LYS A 337 -22.80 -17.48 1.19
N ARG A 338 -22.83 -17.16 2.49
CA ARG A 338 -23.67 -16.09 3.06
C ARG A 338 -23.35 -14.73 2.42
N PHE A 339 -22.07 -14.40 2.25
CA PHE A 339 -21.64 -13.19 1.55
C PHE A 339 -22.14 -13.17 0.10
N ALA A 340 -22.00 -14.29 -0.61
CA ALA A 340 -22.44 -14.42 -1.99
C ALA A 340 -23.95 -14.27 -2.12
N GLU A 341 -24.74 -14.82 -1.20
CA GLU A 341 -26.19 -14.65 -1.16
C GLU A 341 -26.57 -13.18 -0.92
N LEU A 342 -25.96 -12.52 0.08
CA LEU A 342 -26.21 -11.09 0.37
C LEU A 342 -25.87 -10.18 -0.81
N CYS A 343 -24.80 -10.50 -1.53
CA CYS A 343 -24.35 -9.74 -2.69
C CYS A 343 -24.97 -10.21 -4.02
N GLN A 344 -25.84 -11.23 -4.00
CA GLN A 344 -26.39 -11.89 -5.19
C GLN A 344 -25.30 -12.31 -6.20
N LEU A 345 -24.14 -12.73 -5.69
CA LEU A 345 -22.97 -13.11 -6.47
C LEU A 345 -23.04 -14.60 -6.84
N LYS A 346 -22.89 -14.91 -8.13
CA LYS A 346 -22.71 -16.29 -8.58
C LYS A 346 -21.25 -16.71 -8.34
N LEU A 347 -21.05 -17.70 -7.48
CA LEU A 347 -19.74 -18.28 -7.22
C LEU A 347 -19.35 -19.24 -8.36
N SER A 348 -18.13 -19.10 -8.87
CA SER A 348 -17.52 -20.03 -9.82
C SER A 348 -16.22 -20.62 -9.24
N PRO A 349 -15.74 -21.77 -9.75
CA PRO A 349 -14.49 -22.37 -9.27
C PRO A 349 -13.26 -21.47 -9.44
N GLU A 350 -13.30 -20.54 -10.40
CA GLU A 350 -12.20 -19.63 -10.71
C GLU A 350 -12.07 -18.47 -9.72
N VAL A 351 -13.17 -18.07 -9.06
CA VAL A 351 -13.19 -16.93 -8.12
C VAL A 351 -13.10 -17.36 -6.66
N VAL A 352 -13.29 -18.64 -6.36
CA VAL A 352 -13.22 -19.19 -4.99
C VAL A 352 -11.93 -20.01 -4.84
N LEU A 353 -11.06 -19.58 -3.91
CA LEU A 353 -9.86 -20.32 -3.54
C LEU A 353 -10.05 -20.89 -2.12
N GLN A 354 -9.85 -22.19 -1.98
CA GLN A 354 -9.79 -22.93 -0.71
C GLN A 354 -8.56 -23.81 -0.68
#